data_AF-A0AAW8KPJ4-F1
#
_entry.id   AF-A0AAW8KPJ4-F1
#
_cell.length_a   1.000
_cell.length_b   1.000
_cell.length_c   1.000
_cell.angle_alpha   90.00
_cell.angle_beta   90.00
_cell.angle_gamma   90.00
#
_symmetry.space_group_name_H-M   'P 1'
#
loop_
_entity.id
_entity.type
_entity.pdbx_description
1 polymer ?
#
loop_
_entity_poly.entity_id
_entity_poly.type
_entity_poly.pdbx_seq_one_letter_code
_entity_poly.pdbx_strand_id
1 'polypeptide(L)' 'WFSESWKQHNLAQVNCLSQKTKQKLSQDNLFPSLLSLLDVKTKVVNNKLDMLSQCK' A
#
# COMPACT_ATOMS: atom_id res chain seq x y z
N TRP A 1 -0.83 -10.59 -1.54
CA TRP A 1 -0.38 -11.33 -2.74
C TRP A 1 -0.41 -10.36 -3.91
N PHE A 2 0.66 -10.32 -4.72
CA PHE A 2 0.76 -9.47 -5.92
C PHE A 2 1.19 -10.37 -7.10
N SER A 3 0.77 -10.04 -8.32
CA SER A 3 1.23 -10.74 -9.52
C SER A 3 2.74 -10.56 -9.71
N GLU A 4 3.39 -11.49 -10.41
CA GLU A 4 4.83 -11.41 -10.64
C GLU A 4 5.22 -10.16 -11.44
N SER A 5 4.41 -9.82 -12.45
CA SER A 5 4.57 -8.59 -13.22
C SER A 5 4.51 -7.35 -12.33
N TRP A 6 3.57 -7.28 -11.39
CA TRP A 6 3.45 -6.11 -10.50
C TRP A 6 4.66 -5.99 -9.58
N LYS A 7 5.14 -7.11 -9.02
CA LYS A 7 6.33 -7.11 -8.15
C LYS A 7 7.56 -6.60 -8.88
N GLN A 8 7.80 -7.05 -10.12
CA GLN A 8 8.95 -6.62 -10.91
C GLN A 8 8.98 -5.11 -11.16
N HIS A 9 7.82 -4.49 -11.36
CA HIS A 9 7.71 -3.04 -11.56
C HIS A 9 7.68 -2.23 -10.24
N ASN A 10 7.46 -2.87 -9.09
CA ASN A 10 7.24 -2.21 -7.79
C ASN A 10 8.10 -2.82 -6.67
N LEU A 11 9.34 -3.22 -6.98
CA LEU A 11 10.22 -3.94 -6.03
C LEU A 11 10.43 -3.17 -4.72
N ALA A 12 10.57 -1.85 -4.78
CA ALA A 12 10.74 -1.00 -3.59
C ALA A 12 9.51 -1.07 -2.67
N GLN A 13 8.31 -0.95 -3.26
CA GLN A 13 7.04 -1.05 -2.54
C GLN A 13 6.87 -2.45 -1.94
N VAL A 14 7.17 -3.51 -2.70
CA VAL A 14 7.09 -4.90 -2.21
C VAL A 14 8.01 -5.10 -1.00
N ASN A 15 9.26 -4.64 -1.08
CA ASN A 15 10.22 -4.76 0.01
C ASN A 15 9.75 -3.98 1.25
N CYS A 16 9.28 -2.75 1.08
CA CYS A 16 8.75 -1.96 2.19
C CYS A 16 7.50 -2.59 2.82
N LEU A 17 6.52 -3.00 2.02
CA LEU A 17 5.29 -3.66 2.50
C LEU A 17 5.61 -4.97 3.23
N SER A 18 6.62 -5.71 2.79
CA SER A 18 7.07 -6.93 3.49
C SER A 18 7.52 -6.63 4.93
N GLN A 19 8.18 -5.49 5.16
CA GLN A 19 8.60 -5.06 6.49
C GLN A 19 7.43 -4.58 7.35
N LYS A 20 6.40 -3.99 6.73
CA LYS A 20 5.17 -3.54 7.40
C LYS A 20 4.35 -4.69 8.00
N THR A 21 4.51 -5.93 7.51
CA THR A 21 3.82 -7.12 8.06
C THR A 21 4.11 -7.37 9.55
N LYS A 22 5.21 -6.83 10.07
CA LYS A 22 5.61 -6.94 11.48
C LYS A 22 5.07 -5.80 12.36
N GLN A 23 4.41 -4.82 11.75
CA GLN A 23 3.87 -3.65 12.45
C GLN A 23 2.42 -3.91 12.87
N LYS A 24 1.98 -3.24 13.94
CA LYS A 24 0.57 -3.24 14.34
C LYS A 24 -0.24 -2.44 13.32
N LEU A 25 -1.14 -3.11 12.64
CA LEU A 25 -2.06 -2.55 11.64
C LEU A 25 -3.51 -2.86 12.02
N SER A 26 -4.47 -2.17 11.40
CA SER A 26 -5.91 -2.44 11.54
C SER A 26 -6.60 -2.47 10.18
N GLN A 27 -7.90 -2.75 10.18
CA GLN A 27 -8.73 -2.69 8.97
C GLN A 27 -8.83 -1.26 8.40
N ASP A 28 -8.54 -0.24 9.21
CA ASP A 28 -8.57 1.17 8.77
C ASP A 28 -7.52 1.44 7.68
N ASN A 29 -6.48 0.61 7.60
CA ASN A 29 -5.46 0.69 6.57
C ASN A 29 -5.96 0.19 5.20
N LEU A 30 -6.99 -0.66 5.16
CA LEU A 30 -7.37 -1.39 3.94
C LEU A 30 -7.91 -0.45 2.85
N PHE A 31 -8.92 0.35 3.18
CA PHE A 31 -9.59 1.23 2.22
C PHE A 31 -8.63 2.24 1.56
N PRO A 32 -7.88 3.07 2.29
CA PRO A 32 -6.98 4.05 1.66
C PRO A 32 -5.82 3.38 0.90
N SER A 33 -5.34 2.21 1.34
CA SER A 33 -4.32 1.46 0.60
C SER A 33 -4.83 0.91 -0.73
N LEU A 34 -6.07 0.41 -0.77
CA LEU A 34 -6.67 -0.10 -2.01
C LEU A 34 -6.87 1.01 -3.04
N LEU A 35 -7.30 2.20 -2.61
CA LEU A 35 -7.44 3.35 -3.50
C LEU A 35 -6.12 3.70 -4.18
N SER A 36 -5.02 3.74 -3.43
CA SER A 36 -3.69 4.01 -3.98
C SER A 36 -3.17 2.89 -4.89
N LEU A 37 -3.49 1.62 -4.58
CA LEU A 37 -3.13 0.49 -5.45
C LEU A 37 -3.76 0.61 -6.85
N LEU A 38 -4.99 1.12 -6.89
CA LEU A 38 -5.79 1.31 -8.11
C LEU A 38 -5.59 2.70 -8.74
N ASP A 39 -4.64 3.48 -8.23
CA ASP A 39 -4.35 4.86 -8.66
C ASP A 39 -5.54 5.84 -8.61
N VAL A 40 -6.50 5.60 -7.70
CA VAL A 40 -7.68 6.45 -7.55
C VAL A 40 -7.32 7.77 -6.86
N LYS A 41 -7.55 8.90 -7.53
CA LYS A 41 -7.37 10.24 -6.95
C LYS A 41 -8.67 10.74 -6.33
N THR A 42 -8.67 10.95 -5.02
CA THR A 42 -9.85 11.44 -4.28
C THR A 42 -9.46 12.24 -3.05
N LYS A 43 -10.35 13.14 -2.61
CA LYS A 43 -10.16 13.97 -1.41
C LYS A 43 -10.28 13.19 -0.10
N VAL A 44 -10.87 11.99 -0.13
CA VAL A 44 -11.12 11.18 1.08
C VAL A 44 -9.97 10.23 1.43
N VAL A 45 -8.89 10.20 0.65
CA VAL A 45 -7.75 9.32 0.94
C VAL A 45 -7.01 9.82 2.18
N ASN A 46 -6.78 8.93 3.15
CA ASN A 46 -6.00 9.21 4.34
C ASN A 46 -4.60 8.62 4.20
N ASN A 47 -3.62 9.45 3.81
CA ASN A 47 -2.23 9.04 3.60
C ASN A 47 -1.55 8.45 4.85
N LYS A 48 -2.07 8.73 6.06
CA LYS A 48 -1.54 8.13 7.30
C LYS A 48 -1.93 6.67 7.46
N LEU A 49 -3.00 6.23 6.80
CA LEU A 49 -3.50 4.86 6.84
C LEU A 49 -3.20 4.09 5.54
N ASP A 50 -2.85 4.79 4.46
CA ASP A 50 -2.40 4.21 3.21
C ASP A 50 -0.98 3.60 3.32
N MET A 51 -0.91 2.27 3.32
CA MET A 51 0.35 1.53 3.39
C MET A 51 1.21 1.68 2.14
N LEU A 52 0.61 1.91 0.97
CA LEU A 52 1.36 2.11 -0.28
C LEU A 52 1.99 3.51 -0.33
N SER A 53 1.28 4.54 0.14
CA SER A 53 1.87 5.89 0.25
C SER A 53 3.01 5.96 1.27
N GLN A 54 3.00 5.11 2.30
CA GLN A 54 4.11 4.98 3.25
C GLN A 54 5.33 4.23 2.68
N CYS A 55 5.19 3.63 1.50
CA CYS A 55 6.21 2.82 0.83
C CYS A 55 6.63 3.42 -0.54
N LYS A 56 6.47 4.73 -0.69
CA LYS A 56 6.97 5.51 -1.84
C LYS A 56 8.47 5.76 -1.75
#